data_AF-A0A919S6Z2-F1
#
_entry.id   AF-A0A919S6Z2-F1
#
_cell.length_a   1.000
_cell.length_b   1.000
_cell.length_c   1.000
_cell.angle_alpha   90.00
_cell.angle_beta   90.00
_cell.angle_gamma   90.00
#
_symmetry.space_group_name_H-M   'P 1'
#
loop_
_entity.id
_entity.type
_entity.pdbx_description
1 polymer ?
#
loop_
_entity_poly.entity_id
_entity_poly.type
_entity_poly.pdbx_seq_one_letter_code
_entity_poly.pdbx_strand_id
1 'polypeptide(L)'
;MRKVLLIIAGVVVLVCGVGGWFGYQALNAGREISRSSITQQEFDAQQVGTAETTVRDALPTPLDDDEENIYGDDPTRQGKPAGATCAYYPLKPLTESKNRPLFRFCFAGGKLTEKKQIRIDGA
;
A
#
# COMPACT_ATOMS: atom_id res chain seq x y z
N MET A 1 -4.05 -49.47 12.01
CA MET A 1 -3.17 -48.48 12.68
C MET A 1 -2.24 -47.74 11.72
N ARG A 2 -1.40 -48.41 10.90
CA ARG A 2 -0.52 -47.72 9.91
C ARG A 2 -1.23 -46.75 8.95
N LYS A 3 -2.40 -47.13 8.41
CA LYS A 3 -3.18 -46.29 7.49
C LYS A 3 -3.71 -45.01 8.16
N VAL A 4 -4.04 -45.07 9.44
CA VAL A 4 -4.55 -43.92 10.22
C VAL A 4 -3.43 -42.92 10.51
N LEU A 5 -2.23 -43.42 10.83
CA LEU A 5 -1.03 -42.58 11.02
C LEU A 5 -0.62 -41.84 9.74
N LEU A 6 -0.73 -42.49 8.58
CA LEU A 6 -0.41 -41.85 7.29
C LEU A 6 -1.42 -40.75 6.93
N ILE A 7 -2.71 -40.93 7.25
CA ILE A 7 -3.74 -39.92 7.03
C ILE A 7 -3.51 -38.71 7.95
N ILE A 8 -3.22 -38.93 9.24
CA ILE A 8 -2.94 -37.85 10.18
C ILE A 8 -1.68 -37.08 9.78
N ALA A 9 -0.59 -37.77 9.43
CA ALA A 9 0.63 -37.12 8.97
C ALA A 9 0.39 -36.30 7.68
N GLY A 10 -0.38 -36.84 6.74
CA GLY A 10 -0.77 -36.12 5.53
C GLY A 10 -1.57 -34.85 5.83
N VAL A 11 -2.54 -34.92 6.75
CA VAL A 11 -3.36 -33.76 7.15
C VAL A 11 -2.51 -32.70 7.86
N VAL A 12 -1.60 -33.09 8.76
CA VAL A 12 -0.72 -32.12 9.44
C VAL A 12 0.19 -31.40 8.47
N VAL A 13 0.79 -32.11 7.50
CA VAL A 13 1.62 -31.48 6.46
C VAL A 13 0.79 -30.52 5.60
N LEU A 14 -0.46 -30.88 5.28
CA LEU A 14 -1.36 -30.03 4.50
C LEU A 14 -1.75 -28.77 5.27
N VAL A 15 -2.08 -28.90 6.56
CA VAL A 15 -2.46 -27.76 7.42
C VAL A 15 -1.26 -26.84 7.68
N CYS A 16 -0.09 -27.38 7.99
CA CYS A 16 1.12 -26.58 8.21
C CYS A 16 1.66 -25.98 6.91
N GLY A 17 1.55 -26.69 5.78
CA GLY A 17 1.99 -26.19 4.48
C GLY A 17 1.10 -25.04 3.99
N VAL A 18 -0.22 -25.21 4.03
CA VAL A 18 -1.17 -24.18 3.60
C VAL A 18 -1.18 -23.02 4.60
N GLY A 19 -1.30 -23.29 5.89
CA GLY A 19 -1.27 -22.26 6.94
C GLY A 19 0.04 -21.49 7.00
N GLY A 20 1.18 -22.19 6.81
CA GLY A 20 2.49 -21.58 6.72
C GLY A 20 2.65 -20.70 5.48
N TRP A 21 2.15 -21.14 4.32
CA TRP A 21 2.19 -20.37 3.08
C TRP A 21 1.34 -19.09 3.14
N PHE A 22 0.09 -19.20 3.61
CA PHE A 22 -0.79 -18.05 3.78
C PHE A 22 -0.28 -17.09 4.86
N GLY A 23 0.25 -17.61 5.97
CA GLY A 23 0.89 -16.79 7.00
C GLY A 23 2.12 -16.04 6.48
N TYR A 24 2.96 -16.70 5.68
CA TYR A 24 4.14 -16.08 5.08
C TYR A 24 3.78 -14.98 4.06
N GLN A 25 2.78 -15.24 3.20
CA GLN A 25 2.23 -14.23 2.28
C GLN A 25 1.68 -13.00 3.02
N ALA A 26 0.86 -13.21 4.05
CA ALA A 26 0.28 -12.12 4.83
C ALA A 26 1.35 -11.28 5.56
N LEU A 27 2.40 -11.93 6.08
CA LEU A 27 3.50 -11.24 6.74
C LEU A 27 4.34 -10.41 5.76
N ASN A 28 4.55 -10.87 4.54
CA ASN A 28 5.28 -10.11 3.52
C ASN A 28 4.47 -8.91 3.02
N ALA A 29 3.19 -9.11 2.70
CA ALA A 29 2.30 -8.03 2.29
C ALA A 29 2.18 -6.94 3.38
N GLY A 30 2.03 -7.34 4.65
CA GLY A 30 2.00 -6.39 5.78
C GLY A 30 3.32 -5.63 5.97
N ARG A 31 4.48 -6.27 5.69
CA ARG A 31 5.79 -5.61 5.76
C ARG A 31 6.01 -4.60 4.65
N GLU A 32 5.56 -4.88 3.42
CA GLU A 32 5.66 -3.95 2.29
C GLU A 32 4.83 -2.70 2.53
N ILE A 33 3.57 -2.86 2.95
CA ILE A 33 2.70 -1.74 3.31
C ILE A 33 3.34 -0.94 4.45
N SER A 34 3.84 -1.59 5.50
CA SER A 34 4.49 -0.90 6.63
C SER A 34 5.73 -0.09 6.21
N ARG A 35 6.51 -0.60 5.24
CA ARG A 35 7.70 0.08 4.70
C ARG A 35 7.35 1.26 3.81
N SER A 36 6.29 1.15 3.01
CA SER A 36 5.83 2.24 2.14
C SER A 36 4.97 3.28 2.87
N SER A 37 4.59 3.03 4.12
CA SER A 37 3.75 3.97 4.86
C SER A 37 4.55 5.17 5.39
N ILE A 38 3.92 6.35 5.41
CA ILE A 38 4.51 7.60 5.92
C ILE A 38 3.61 8.23 6.99
N THR A 39 4.21 9.03 7.85
CA THR A 39 3.54 9.82 8.88
C THR A 39 2.95 11.11 8.29
N GLN A 40 2.01 11.71 9.03
CA GLN A 40 1.50 13.05 8.72
C GLN A 40 2.63 14.10 8.64
N GLN A 41 3.64 14.00 9.52
CA GLN A 41 4.76 14.94 9.53
C GLN A 41 5.62 14.83 8.26
N GLU A 42 5.92 13.62 7.80
CA GLU A 42 6.63 13.39 6.53
C GLU A 42 5.84 13.91 5.33
N PHE A 43 4.51 13.74 5.35
CA PHE A 43 3.63 14.33 4.34
C PHE A 43 3.66 15.86 4.38
N ASP A 44 3.55 16.45 5.56
CA ASP A 44 3.50 17.90 5.77
C ASP A 44 4.80 18.59 5.39
N ALA A 45 5.95 17.92 5.59
CA ALA A 45 7.27 18.41 5.23
C ALA A 45 7.44 18.65 3.71
N GLN A 46 6.68 17.94 2.86
CA GLN A 46 6.77 18.11 1.41
C GLN A 46 5.96 19.31 0.93
N GLN A 47 6.51 20.06 -0.02
CA GLN A 47 5.88 21.28 -0.55
C GLN A 47 5.67 21.21 -2.06
N VAL A 48 4.54 21.71 -2.54
CA VAL A 48 4.29 21.88 -3.99
C VAL A 48 5.40 22.75 -4.59
N GLY A 49 5.91 22.35 -5.75
CA GLY A 49 7.06 22.96 -6.43
C GLY A 49 8.40 22.28 -6.12
N THR A 50 8.48 21.45 -5.07
CA THR A 50 9.68 20.66 -4.76
C THR A 50 10.02 19.71 -5.92
N ALA A 51 11.31 19.51 -6.20
CA ALA A 51 11.75 18.57 -7.22
C ALA A 51 11.29 17.14 -6.86
N GLU A 52 10.85 16.36 -7.85
CA GLU A 52 10.39 14.99 -7.65
C GLU A 52 11.47 14.15 -6.97
N THR A 53 12.73 14.26 -7.41
CA THR A 53 13.86 13.54 -6.82
C THR A 53 14.01 13.84 -5.33
N THR A 54 13.92 15.10 -4.93
CA THR A 54 14.01 15.49 -3.51
C THR A 54 12.87 14.89 -2.68
N VAL A 55 11.65 14.86 -3.21
CA VAL A 55 10.51 14.22 -2.52
C VAL A 55 10.72 12.71 -2.42
N ARG A 56 11.19 12.08 -3.49
CA ARG A 56 11.45 10.63 -3.55
C ARG A 56 12.59 10.19 -2.64
N ASP A 57 13.63 11.01 -2.50
CA ASP A 57 14.77 10.73 -1.62
C ASP A 57 14.40 10.90 -0.14
N ALA A 58 13.42 11.75 0.16
CA ALA A 58 12.96 12.03 1.52
C ALA A 58 11.90 11.04 2.04
N LEU A 59 11.25 10.31 1.14
CA LEU A 59 10.16 9.38 1.46
C LEU A 59 10.58 7.93 1.17
N PRO A 60 9.94 6.93 1.80
CA PRO A 60 10.13 5.55 1.41
C PRO A 60 9.67 5.31 -0.05
N THR A 61 9.89 4.10 -0.53
CA THR A 61 9.29 3.65 -1.79
C THR A 61 7.75 3.70 -1.66
N PRO A 62 7.02 4.31 -2.61
CA PRO A 62 5.56 4.32 -2.61
C PRO A 62 5.00 2.90 -2.80
N LEU A 63 3.67 2.78 -2.72
CA LEU A 63 3.00 1.57 -3.21
C LEU A 63 3.28 1.38 -4.70
N ASP A 64 3.58 0.14 -5.07
CA ASP A 64 3.75 -0.32 -6.45
C ASP A 64 2.41 -0.82 -7.00
N ASP A 65 1.38 0.04 -6.90
CA ASP A 65 0.03 -0.22 -7.37
C ASP A 65 -0.39 0.89 -8.34
N ASP A 66 -1.15 0.53 -9.36
CA ASP A 66 -1.75 1.50 -10.28
C ASP A 66 -3.01 2.14 -9.69
N GLU A 67 -3.49 3.23 -10.30
CA GLU A 67 -4.69 3.92 -9.84
C GLU A 67 -5.94 3.01 -9.83
N GLU A 68 -5.98 2.00 -10.71
CA GLU A 68 -7.09 1.05 -10.79
C GLU A 68 -7.07 0.08 -9.60
N ASN A 69 -5.92 -0.44 -9.20
CA ASN A 69 -5.82 -1.26 -7.98
C ASN A 69 -6.02 -0.44 -6.70
N ILE A 70 -5.60 0.84 -6.71
CA ILE A 70 -5.78 1.74 -5.55
C ILE A 70 -7.24 2.09 -5.35
N TYR A 71 -7.92 2.61 -6.38
CA TYR A 71 -9.30 3.10 -6.28
C TYR A 71 -10.36 2.04 -6.60
N GLY A 72 -10.08 1.05 -7.44
CA GLY A 72 -11.10 0.15 -7.99
C GLY A 72 -12.28 0.93 -8.58
N ASP A 73 -13.50 0.56 -8.17
CA ASP A 73 -14.76 1.22 -8.53
C ASP A 73 -15.17 2.35 -7.56
N ASP A 74 -14.24 2.87 -6.73
CA ASP A 74 -14.55 3.87 -5.71
C ASP A 74 -15.13 5.16 -6.33
N PRO A 75 -16.35 5.57 -5.93
CA PRO A 75 -17.03 6.73 -6.50
C PRO A 75 -16.41 8.07 -6.10
N THR A 76 -15.55 8.09 -5.08
CA THR A 76 -14.79 9.24 -4.59
C THR A 76 -13.45 9.40 -5.31
N ARG A 77 -13.15 8.56 -6.32
CA ARG A 77 -11.94 8.64 -7.14
C ARG A 77 -11.66 10.07 -7.57
N GLN A 78 -10.55 10.61 -7.08
CA GLN A 78 -10.10 11.94 -7.45
C GLN A 78 -9.24 11.82 -8.71
N GLY A 79 -9.58 12.54 -9.77
CA GLY A 79 -8.76 12.54 -10.99
C GLY A 79 -7.33 13.00 -10.73
N LYS A 80 -6.39 12.47 -11.52
CA LYS A 80 -5.00 12.97 -11.58
C LYS A 80 -4.90 14.22 -12.44
N PRO A 81 -4.02 15.18 -12.09
CA PRO A 81 -3.73 16.31 -12.98
C PRO A 81 -3.21 15.84 -14.35
N ALA A 82 -3.49 16.61 -15.41
CA ALA A 82 -3.08 16.26 -16.76
C ALA A 82 -1.54 16.17 -16.87
N GLY A 83 -1.04 15.08 -17.44
CA GLY A 83 0.39 14.83 -17.58
C GLY A 83 1.14 14.56 -16.27
N ALA A 84 0.42 14.34 -15.16
CA ALA A 84 1.03 14.01 -13.88
C ALA A 84 1.12 12.50 -13.65
N THR A 85 2.20 12.10 -12.98
CA THR A 85 2.38 10.75 -12.41
C THR A 85 2.19 10.85 -10.91
N CYS A 86 1.27 10.05 -10.36
CA CYS A 86 0.95 10.08 -8.93
C CYS A 86 1.54 8.89 -8.19
N ALA A 87 1.91 9.11 -6.92
CA ALA A 87 2.40 8.12 -6.00
C ALA A 87 1.57 8.12 -4.72
N TYR A 88 1.37 6.93 -4.17
CA TYR A 88 0.46 6.68 -3.05
C TYR A 88 1.24 6.09 -1.88
N TYR A 89 0.96 6.64 -0.70
CA TYR A 89 1.59 6.24 0.56
C TYR A 89 0.52 6.00 1.61
N PRO A 90 0.49 4.84 2.26
CA PRO A 90 -0.39 4.64 3.40
C PRO A 90 0.00 5.54 4.58
N LEU A 91 -1.00 6.03 5.33
CA LEU A 91 -0.75 6.75 6.57
C LEU A 91 -0.30 5.80 7.69
N LYS A 92 0.78 6.16 8.40
CA LYS A 92 1.17 5.57 9.69
C LYS A 92 0.46 6.29 10.87
N PRO A 93 0.03 5.55 11.91
CA PRO A 93 -0.01 4.09 11.99
C PRO A 93 -1.08 3.51 11.07
N LEU A 94 -0.83 2.30 10.55
CA LEU A 94 -1.80 1.59 9.72
C LEU A 94 -3.04 1.25 10.54
N THR A 95 -4.20 1.71 10.08
CA THR A 95 -5.49 1.39 10.68
C THR A 95 -6.17 0.27 9.88
N GLU A 96 -6.72 -0.72 10.57
CA GLU A 96 -7.53 -1.83 10.02
C GLU A 96 -8.89 -1.36 9.42
N SER A 97 -9.09 -0.05 9.30
CA SER A 97 -10.33 0.54 8.79
C SER A 97 -10.50 0.25 7.30
N LYS A 98 -11.72 -0.09 6.86
CA LYS A 98 -12.08 -0.20 5.44
C LYS A 98 -11.72 1.05 4.64
N ASN A 99 -11.78 2.23 5.27
CA ASN A 99 -11.51 3.51 4.63
C ASN A 99 -10.10 3.97 4.98
N ARG A 100 -9.08 3.29 4.43
CA ARG A 100 -7.68 3.60 4.73
C ARG A 100 -7.30 4.97 4.16
N PRO A 101 -6.85 5.93 4.99
CA PRO A 101 -6.32 7.18 4.49
C PRO A 101 -4.99 6.93 3.76
N LEU A 102 -4.89 7.47 2.55
CA LEU A 102 -3.67 7.47 1.74
C LEU A 102 -3.24 8.91 1.50
N PHE A 103 -1.93 9.11 1.38
CA PHE A 103 -1.36 10.33 0.84
C PHE A 103 -1.03 10.14 -0.62
N ARG A 104 -1.53 11.04 -1.44
CA ARG A 104 -1.24 11.14 -2.87
C ARG A 104 -0.30 12.29 -3.13
N PHE A 105 0.77 12.02 -3.87
CA PHE A 105 1.69 13.02 -4.42
C PHE A 105 1.69 12.90 -5.93
N CYS A 106 1.33 13.95 -6.65
CA CYS A 106 1.35 13.96 -8.11
C CYS A 106 2.46 14.88 -8.61
N PHE A 107 3.26 14.35 -9.54
CA PHE A 107 4.41 15.01 -10.11
C PHE A 107 4.19 15.29 -11.59
N ALA A 108 4.51 16.50 -12.04
CA ALA A 108 4.53 16.84 -13.45
C ALA A 108 5.71 17.79 -13.71
N GLY A 109 6.38 17.60 -14.86
CA GLY A 109 7.58 18.38 -15.19
C GLY A 109 8.71 18.21 -14.18
N GLY A 110 8.81 17.04 -13.53
CA GLY A 110 9.84 16.72 -12.53
C GLY A 110 9.66 17.45 -11.18
N LYS A 111 8.47 17.98 -10.89
CA LYS A 111 8.17 18.67 -9.62
C LYS A 111 6.86 18.18 -9.04
N LEU A 112 6.73 18.27 -7.72
CA LEU A 112 5.49 18.02 -7.01
C LEU A 112 4.47 19.10 -7.36
N THR A 113 3.39 18.74 -8.05
CA THR A 113 2.33 19.68 -8.45
C THR A 113 1.11 19.62 -7.52
N GLU A 114 0.89 18.48 -6.89
CA GLU A 114 -0.23 18.31 -5.96
C GLU A 114 0.16 17.33 -4.85
N LYS A 115 -0.23 17.62 -3.61
CA LYS A 115 -0.28 16.64 -2.53
C LYS A 115 -1.66 16.66 -1.87
N LYS A 116 -2.24 15.50 -1.61
CA LYS A 116 -3.56 15.37 -0.98
C LYS A 116 -3.63 14.16 -0.07
N GLN A 117 -4.40 14.28 1.00
CA GLN A 117 -4.88 13.13 1.73
C GLN A 117 -6.21 12.69 1.09
N ILE A 118 -6.26 11.45 0.64
CA ILE A 118 -7.45 10.83 0.06
C ILE A 118 -7.95 9.76 1.03
N ARG A 119 -9.25 9.50 0.98
CA ARG A 119 -9.86 8.31 1.57
C ARG A 119 -10.46 7.51 0.42
N ILE A 120 -10.35 6.20 0.53
CA ILE A 120 -10.96 5.27 -0.41
C ILE A 120 -12.03 4.56 0.41
N ASP A 121 -13.28 4.88 0.13
CA ASP A 121 -14.44 4.24 0.72
C ASP A 121 -14.62 2.93 -0.06
N GLY A 122 -13.90 1.88 0.37
CA GLY A 122 -13.85 0.61 -0.33
C GLY A 122 -15.25 0.13 -0.76
N ALA A 123 -15.36 -0.24 -2.04
CA ALA A 123 -16.59 -0.78 -2.64
C ALA A 123 -17.11 -2.01 -1.89
#